data_AF-U5E8F8-F1
#
_entry.id   AF-U5E8F8-F1
#
_cell.length_a   1.000
_cell.length_b   1.000
_cell.length_c   1.000
_cell.angle_alpha   90.00
_cell.angle_beta   90.00
_cell.angle_gamma   90.00
#
_symmetry.space_group_name_H-M   'P 1'
#
loop_
_entity.id
_entity.type
_entity.pdbx_description
1 polymer ?
#
loop_
_entity_poly.entity_id
_entity_poly.type
_entity_poly.pdbx_seq_one_letter_code
_entity_poly.pdbx_strand_id
1 'polypeptide(L)'
;MVDGLDGIDVVGYRDRAAISREALDTLRNFNRLSTVPNARIDDSAGTDRITAWYKTLLREARIGSRFYCGTGLENFPFLECVVEDGRWLASLRSALGDNLDFIAGDERSVAMSFDDEYEILGFHRLL
;
A
#
# COMPACT_ATOMS: atom_id res chain seq x y z
N MET A 1 19.19 -15.48 -1.06
CA MET A 1 19.26 -14.46 0.01
C MET A 1 18.38 -13.35 -0.51
N VAL A 2 17.25 -13.07 0.13
CA VAL A 2 16.42 -11.94 -0.32
C VAL A 2 17.20 -10.71 0.12
N ASP A 3 17.83 -10.01 -0.83
CA ASP A 3 18.44 -8.72 -0.56
C ASP A 3 17.37 -7.83 0.08
N GLY A 4 17.74 -7.12 1.15
CA GLY A 4 16.81 -6.32 1.95
C GLY A 4 16.05 -5.31 1.09
N LEU A 5 14.84 -4.96 1.52
CA LEU A 5 14.10 -3.87 0.89
C LEU A 5 14.89 -2.56 1.09
N ASP A 6 15.19 -1.88 -0.01
CA ASP A 6 16.00 -0.65 0.01
C ASP A 6 15.15 0.54 0.46
N GLY A 7 15.72 1.37 1.35
CA GLY A 7 15.12 2.62 1.80
C GLY A 7 13.92 2.46 2.74
N ILE A 8 13.70 1.24 3.26
CA ILE A 8 12.62 0.93 4.20
C ILE A 8 13.15 0.00 5.30
N ASP A 9 12.87 0.38 6.55
CA ASP A 9 13.09 -0.49 7.70
C ASP A 9 11.82 -1.30 7.98
N VAL A 10 11.97 -2.63 8.08
CA VAL A 10 10.89 -3.54 8.43
C VAL A 10 10.98 -3.85 9.91
N VAL A 11 10.14 -3.17 10.70
CA VAL A 11 10.13 -3.29 12.16
C VAL A 11 9.66 -4.68 12.59
N GLY A 12 8.72 -5.28 11.84
CA GLY A 12 8.25 -6.63 12.08
C GLY A 12 6.89 -6.92 11.46
N TYR A 13 6.33 -8.09 11.82
CA TYR A 13 5.01 -8.52 11.36
C TYR A 13 3.92 -8.11 12.35
N ARG A 14 2.73 -7.80 11.81
CA ARG A 14 1.53 -7.50 12.59
C ARG A 14 0.37 -8.41 12.14
N ASP A 15 -0.32 -8.95 13.12
CA ASP A 15 -1.56 -9.70 12.93
C ASP A 15 -2.71 -8.73 12.62
N ARG A 16 -3.76 -9.20 11.93
CA ARG A 16 -5.03 -8.48 11.77
C ARG A 16 -5.61 -8.05 13.12
N ALA A 17 -5.45 -8.86 14.17
CA ALA A 17 -5.94 -8.51 15.51
C ALA A 17 -5.25 -7.27 16.12
N ALA A 18 -4.08 -6.90 15.62
CA ALA A 18 -3.33 -5.71 16.05
C ALA A 18 -3.69 -4.45 15.26
N ILE A 19 -4.46 -4.58 14.17
CA ILE A 19 -4.90 -3.47 13.33
C ILE A 19 -6.35 -3.13 13.66
N SER A 20 -6.67 -1.84 13.66
CA SER A 20 -8.02 -1.34 13.89
C SER A 20 -9.01 -1.95 12.90
N ARG A 21 -10.17 -2.31 13.46
CA ARG A 21 -11.27 -2.88 12.68
C ARG A 21 -11.70 -1.95 11.55
N GLU A 22 -11.74 -0.65 11.79
CA GLU A 22 -12.17 0.33 10.80
C GLU A 22 -11.26 0.37 9.56
N ALA A 23 -9.94 0.30 9.74
CA ALA A 23 -8.99 0.21 8.64
C ALA A 23 -9.17 -1.10 7.84
N LEU A 24 -9.30 -2.23 8.53
CA LEU A 24 -9.54 -3.53 7.90
C LEU A 24 -10.86 -3.58 7.14
N ASP A 25 -11.92 -3.00 7.71
CA ASP A 25 -13.24 -2.94 7.07
C ASP A 25 -13.19 -2.05 5.83
N THR A 26 -12.43 -0.97 5.87
CA THR A 26 -12.24 -0.07 4.73
C THR A 26 -11.47 -0.75 3.59
N LEU A 27 -10.36 -1.44 3.87
CA LEU A 27 -9.65 -2.24 2.85
C LEU A 27 -10.59 -3.27 2.21
N ARG A 28 -11.39 -3.99 3.00
CA ARG A 28 -12.38 -4.94 2.44
C ARG A 28 -13.45 -4.27 1.57
N ASN A 29 -13.79 -3.00 1.84
CA ASN A 29 -14.76 -2.26 1.05
C ASN A 29 -14.20 -1.77 -0.29
N PHE A 30 -12.91 -1.50 -0.40
CA PHE A 30 -12.26 -1.15 -1.67
C PHE A 30 -12.37 -2.29 -2.70
N ASN A 31 -12.27 -3.55 -2.26
CA ASN A 31 -12.43 -4.74 -3.11
C ASN A 31 -13.87 -4.98 -3.64
N ARG A 32 -14.82 -4.10 -3.35
CA ARG A 32 -16.19 -4.23 -3.87
C ARG A 32 -16.32 -3.52 -5.22
N LEU A 33 -16.93 -4.19 -6.19
CA LEU A 33 -17.20 -3.65 -7.54
C LEU A 33 -17.95 -2.30 -7.57
N SER A 34 -18.64 -1.93 -6.49
CA SER A 34 -19.35 -0.66 -6.38
C SER A 34 -18.46 0.52 -6.00
N THR A 35 -17.21 0.29 -5.59
CA THR A 35 -16.34 1.35 -5.09
C THR A 35 -15.62 2.03 -6.26
N VAL A 36 -15.77 3.34 -6.38
CA VAL A 36 -15.11 4.14 -7.42
C VAL A 36 -13.67 4.44 -6.99
N PRO A 37 -12.66 4.17 -7.85
CA PRO A 37 -11.28 4.50 -7.53
C PRO A 37 -11.05 6.01 -7.46
N ASN A 38 -10.15 6.42 -6.58
CA ASN A 38 -9.72 7.81 -6.44
C ASN A 38 -8.77 8.22 -7.57
N ALA A 39 -7.96 7.27 -8.04
CA ALA A 39 -6.97 7.48 -9.08
C ALA A 39 -6.82 6.24 -9.97
N ARG A 40 -6.36 6.45 -11.19
CA ARG A 40 -6.05 5.40 -12.17
C ARG A 40 -4.74 5.73 -12.88
N ILE A 41 -4.02 4.70 -13.30
CA ILE A 41 -2.87 4.86 -14.20
C ILE A 41 -2.77 3.64 -15.10
N ASP A 42 -2.40 3.87 -16.36
CA ASP A 42 -2.08 2.81 -17.31
C ASP A 42 -0.90 1.96 -16.80
N ASP A 43 -1.05 0.64 -16.82
CA ASP A 43 -0.04 -0.31 -16.31
C ASP A 43 1.25 -0.32 -17.17
N SER A 44 1.16 0.15 -18.42
CA SER A 44 2.29 0.32 -19.34
C SER A 44 3.00 1.66 -19.20
N ALA A 45 2.56 2.53 -18.29
CA ALA A 45 3.09 3.89 -18.08
C ALA A 45 4.58 3.95 -17.64
N GLY A 46 5.18 2.81 -17.33
CA GLY A 46 6.58 2.66 -16.92
C GLY A 46 6.80 2.87 -15.42
N THR A 47 7.84 2.23 -14.89
CA THR A 47 8.09 2.12 -13.44
C THR A 47 8.15 3.46 -12.71
N ASP A 48 8.80 4.47 -13.30
CA ASP A 48 8.95 5.79 -12.67
C ASP A 48 7.62 6.53 -12.55
N ARG A 49 6.79 6.43 -13.59
CA ARG A 49 5.48 7.10 -13.64
C ARG A 49 4.50 6.44 -12.68
N ILE A 50 4.49 5.11 -12.61
CA ILE A 50 3.69 4.36 -11.64
C ILE A 50 4.16 4.66 -10.21
N THR A 51 5.47 4.74 -9.98
CA THR A 51 6.01 5.12 -8.66
C THR A 51 5.57 6.53 -8.26
N ALA A 52 5.60 7.50 -9.18
CA ALA A 52 5.12 8.86 -8.92
C ALA A 52 3.60 8.91 -8.65
N TRP A 53 2.83 8.06 -9.33
CA TRP A 53 1.40 7.89 -9.09
C TRP A 53 1.12 7.34 -7.68
N TYR A 54 1.82 6.29 -7.24
CA TYR A 54 1.71 5.79 -5.86
C TYR A 54 2.09 6.86 -4.83
N LYS A 55 3.18 7.62 -5.05
CA LYS A 55 3.55 8.74 -4.17
C LYS A 55 2.43 9.76 -4.04
N THR A 56 1.70 10.02 -5.12
CA THR A 56 0.54 10.92 -5.10
C THR A 56 -0.62 10.32 -4.32
N LEU A 57 -0.97 9.05 -4.59
CA LEU A 57 -2.03 8.32 -3.89
C LEU A 57 -1.80 8.29 -2.37
N LEU A 58 -0.58 7.94 -1.94
CA LEU A 58 -0.23 7.86 -0.52
C LEU A 58 -0.20 9.24 0.16
N ARG A 59 0.26 10.27 -0.56
CA ARG A 59 0.21 11.65 -0.06
C ARG A 59 -1.24 12.11 0.16
N GLU A 60 -2.15 11.80 -0.77
CA GLU A 60 -3.57 12.13 -0.64
C GLU A 60 -4.24 11.35 0.50
N ALA A 61 -3.80 10.11 0.72
CA ALA A 61 -4.17 9.30 1.88
C ALA A 61 -3.52 9.77 3.20
N ARG A 62 -2.60 10.74 3.18
CA ARG A 62 -1.81 11.17 4.35
C ARG A 62 -0.98 10.03 4.98
N ILE A 63 -0.58 9.04 4.18
CA ILE A 63 0.29 7.95 4.62
C ILE A 63 1.73 8.44 4.51
N GLY A 64 2.38 8.56 5.67
CA GLY A 64 3.70 9.16 5.82
C GLY A 64 4.81 8.13 5.97
N SER A 65 5.77 8.44 6.86
CA SER A 65 6.98 7.64 7.05
C SER A 65 6.77 6.33 7.81
N ARG A 66 5.69 6.14 8.57
CA ARG A 66 5.37 4.87 9.22
C ARG A 66 4.02 4.37 8.75
N PHE A 67 3.96 3.11 8.35
CA PHE A 67 2.75 2.49 7.83
C PHE A 67 2.78 0.97 8.00
N TYR A 68 1.63 0.35 7.87
CA TYR A 68 1.49 -1.09 7.71
C TYR A 68 1.25 -1.42 6.25
N CYS A 69 2.00 -2.38 5.71
CA CYS A 69 1.87 -2.87 4.35
C CYS A 69 1.28 -4.28 4.34
N GLY A 70 0.22 -4.50 3.57
CA GLY A 70 -0.35 -5.84 3.39
C GLY A 70 0.59 -6.75 2.61
N THR A 71 0.74 -7.99 3.07
CA THR A 71 1.64 -8.97 2.44
C THR A 71 0.92 -9.96 1.51
N GLY A 72 -0.41 -10.00 1.55
CA GLY A 72 -1.21 -11.06 0.93
C GLY A 72 -1.14 -12.41 1.64
N LEU A 73 -0.38 -12.56 2.74
CA LEU A 73 -0.22 -13.80 3.48
C LEU A 73 -1.24 -13.92 4.61
N GLU A 74 -1.76 -15.13 4.85
CA GLU A 74 -2.74 -15.38 5.91
C GLU A 74 -2.13 -15.23 7.32
N ASN A 75 -0.97 -15.85 7.56
CA ASN A 75 -0.33 -15.91 8.88
C ASN A 75 0.51 -14.65 9.22
N PHE A 76 0.84 -13.84 8.22
CA PHE A 76 1.70 -12.66 8.39
C PHE A 76 1.13 -11.47 7.61
N PRO A 77 -0.10 -11.04 7.93
CA PRO A 77 -0.93 -10.25 7.03
C PRO A 77 -0.38 -8.84 6.79
N PHE A 78 0.36 -8.28 7.74
CA PHE A 78 0.96 -6.95 7.61
C PHE A 78 2.42 -6.93 8.02
N LEU A 79 3.20 -6.14 7.28
CA LEU A 79 4.52 -5.64 7.68
C LEU A 79 4.38 -4.26 8.27
N GLU A 80 5.00 -4.02 9.42
CA GLU A 80 5.19 -2.67 9.92
C GLU A 80 6.47 -2.09 9.33
N CYS A 81 6.33 -0.94 8.68
CA CYS A 81 7.38 -0.33 7.89
C CYS A 81 7.67 1.11 8.34
N VAL A 82 8.95 1.49 8.27
CA VAL A 82 9.40 2.87 8.41
C VAL A 82 10.21 3.27 7.17
N VAL A 83 9.84 4.36 6.52
CA VAL A 83 10.55 4.94 5.38
C VAL A 83 11.86 5.54 5.85
N GLU A 84 12.96 5.10 5.24
CA GLU A 84 14.29 5.67 5.45
C GLU A 84 14.68 6.64 4.34
N ASP A 85 14.40 6.28 3.07
CA ASP A 85 14.71 7.14 1.92
C ASP A 85 13.76 6.93 0.72
N GLY A 86 13.91 7.75 -0.32
CA GLY A 86 13.00 7.80 -1.46
C GLY A 86 12.94 6.56 -2.37
N ARG A 87 13.78 5.55 -2.16
CA ARG A 87 13.80 4.28 -2.91
C ARG A 87 12.77 3.26 -2.40
N TRP A 88 12.28 3.46 -1.18
CA TRP A 88 11.38 2.54 -0.46
C TRP A 88 10.24 1.97 -1.30
N LEU A 89 9.55 2.85 -2.03
CA LEU A 89 8.35 2.47 -2.76
C LEU A 89 8.67 1.66 -4.01
N ALA A 90 9.76 1.99 -4.70
CA ALA A 90 10.22 1.20 -5.84
C ALA A 90 10.68 -0.20 -5.38
N SER A 91 11.38 -0.28 -4.26
CA SER A 91 11.80 -1.56 -3.67
C SER A 91 10.62 -2.41 -3.23
N LEU A 92 9.65 -1.81 -2.51
CA LEU A 92 8.44 -2.51 -2.06
C LEU A 92 7.61 -3.04 -3.24
N ARG A 93 7.39 -2.21 -4.28
CA ARG A 93 6.71 -2.63 -5.52
C ARG A 93 7.45 -3.75 -6.24
N SER A 94 8.79 -3.69 -6.29
CA SER A 94 9.58 -4.77 -6.89
C SER A 94 9.45 -6.09 -6.13
N ALA A 95 9.16 -6.05 -4.82
CA ALA A 95 9.04 -7.24 -4.00
C ALA A 95 7.61 -7.81 -3.93
N LEU A 96 6.60 -6.94 -3.91
CA LEU A 96 5.20 -7.31 -3.69
C LEU A 96 4.29 -7.13 -4.92
N GLY A 97 4.79 -6.48 -5.97
CA GLY A 97 4.00 -6.12 -7.15
C GLY A 97 3.20 -4.83 -6.97
N ASP A 98 2.14 -4.68 -7.78
CA ASP A 98 1.28 -3.49 -7.83
C ASP A 98 -0.10 -3.67 -7.16
N ASN A 99 -0.33 -4.82 -6.52
CA ASN A 99 -1.47 -5.03 -5.63
C ASN A 99 -1.03 -4.76 -4.19
N LEU A 100 -1.15 -3.52 -3.73
CA LEU A 100 -0.58 -3.08 -2.46
C LEU A 100 -1.63 -2.50 -1.53
N ASP A 101 -1.61 -2.95 -0.29
CA ASP A 101 -2.40 -2.40 0.80
C ASP A 101 -1.52 -1.57 1.72
N PHE A 102 -1.98 -0.38 2.09
CA PHE A 102 -1.32 0.52 3.01
C PHE A 102 -2.28 1.02 4.08
N ILE A 103 -1.80 1.05 5.33
CA ILE A 103 -2.50 1.65 6.47
C ILE A 103 -1.52 2.61 7.13
N ALA A 104 -1.92 3.86 7.41
CA ALA A 104 -1.06 4.79 8.14
C ALA A 104 -0.66 4.21 9.51
N GLY A 105 0.52 4.57 10.02
CA GLY A 105 1.00 4.07 11.32
C GLY A 105 0.15 4.54 12.51
N ASP A 106 -0.65 5.60 12.37
CA ASP A 106 -1.67 6.02 13.34
C ASP A 106 -3.05 5.41 13.06
N GLU A 107 -3.15 4.62 11.99
CA GLU A 107 -4.33 3.91 11.51
C GLU A 107 -5.52 4.83 11.18
N ARG A 108 -5.27 6.11 10.88
CA ARG A 108 -6.31 7.07 10.51
C ARG A 108 -6.53 7.21 9.01
N SER A 109 -5.86 6.39 8.22
CA SER A 109 -6.07 6.33 6.80
C SER A 109 -5.59 5.03 6.19
N VAL A 110 -6.16 4.72 5.04
CA VAL A 110 -5.83 3.54 4.25
C VAL A 110 -5.71 3.91 2.78
N ALA A 111 -4.86 3.19 2.07
CA ALA A 111 -4.81 3.19 0.62
C ALA A 111 -4.67 1.75 0.11
N MET A 112 -5.22 1.47 -1.05
CA MET A 112 -5.13 0.18 -1.73
C MET A 112 -4.92 0.43 -3.21
N SER A 113 -4.12 -0.42 -3.84
CA SER A 113 -4.08 -0.55 -5.28
C SER A 113 -4.39 -1.98 -5.70
N PHE A 114 -5.02 -2.12 -6.86
CA PHE A 114 -5.03 -3.38 -7.58
C PHE A 114 -4.94 -3.17 -9.08
N ASP A 115 -4.31 -4.13 -9.74
CA ASP A 115 -4.15 -4.24 -11.19
C ASP A 115 -5.45 -4.77 -11.82
N ASP A 116 -5.92 -4.09 -12.87
CA ASP A 116 -7.18 -4.35 -13.58
C ASP A 116 -7.00 -4.21 -15.10
N GLU A 117 -6.70 -5.34 -15.75
CA GLU A 117 -6.44 -5.57 -17.19
C GLU A 117 -5.39 -4.67 -17.86
N TYR A 118 -5.58 -3.35 -17.85
CA TYR A 118 -4.75 -2.33 -18.49
C TYR A 118 -4.48 -1.12 -17.57
N GLU A 119 -5.07 -1.11 -16.38
CA GLU A 119 -4.98 0.00 -15.45
C GLU A 119 -4.67 -0.50 -14.04
N ILE A 120 -3.86 0.27 -13.31
CA ILE A 120 -3.75 0.16 -11.86
C ILE A 120 -4.77 1.12 -11.24
N LEU A 121 -5.67 0.57 -10.45
CA LEU A 121 -6.70 1.31 -9.72
C LEU A 121 -6.20 1.66 -8.33
N GLY A 122 -6.36 2.92 -7.92
CA GLY A 122 -5.93 3.43 -6.62
C GLY A 122 -7.11 3.94 -5.79
N PHE A 123 -7.17 3.49 -4.55
CA PHE A 123 -8.20 3.84 -3.58
C PHE A 123 -7.55 4.42 -2.33
N HIS A 124 -8.19 5.40 -1.70
CA HIS A 124 -7.79 5.86 -0.39
C HIS A 124 -8.97 6.39 0.43
N ARG A 125 -8.83 6.36 1.75
CA ARG A 125 -9.80 6.92 2.69
C ARG A 125 -9.12 7.39 3.97
N LEU A 126 -9.59 8.52 4.48
CA LEU A 126 -9.30 8.99 5.83
C LEU A 126 -10.40 8.49 6.77
N LEU A 127 -10.02 8.03 7.96
CA LEU A 127 -10.88 7.45 8.99
C LEU A 127 -11.11 8.47 10.11
#